data_AF-A0A1W9QQ40-F1
#
_entry.id   AF-A0A1W9QQ40-F1
#
_cell.length_a   1.000
_cell.length_b   1.000
_cell.length_c   1.000
_cell.angle_alpha   90.00
_cell.angle_beta   90.00
_cell.angle_gamma   90.00
#
_symmetry.space_group_name_H-M   'P 1'
#
loop_
_entity.id
_entity.type
_entity.pdbx_description
1 polymer ?
#
loop_
_entity_poly.entity_id
_entity_poly.type
_entity_poly.pdbx_seq_one_letter_code
_entity_poly.pdbx_strand_id
1 'polypeptide(L)' 'MITINIPDELQNKISNFAMLACQTPEQAVLEIIEERMNHKSAYEETEYLMKSETNRKRLDKAIKDINNGIGNIIIA' A
#
# COMPACT_ATOMS: atom_id res chain seq x y z
N MET A 1 5.03 24.08 10.30
CA MET A 1 3.96 23.98 9.28
C MET A 1 4.64 23.68 7.96
N ILE A 2 4.35 22.54 7.35
CA ILE A 2 4.91 22.18 6.03
C ILE A 2 3.90 22.63 4.98
N THR A 3 4.36 23.35 3.96
CA THR A 3 3.53 23.78 2.84
C THR A 3 3.99 23.05 1.59
N ILE A 4 3.09 22.29 0.98
CA ILE A 4 3.35 21.51 -0.23
C ILE A 4 2.53 22.12 -1.34
N ASN A 5 3.19 22.51 -2.44
CA ASN A 5 2.48 23.01 -3.61
C ASN A 5 2.05 21.84 -4.49
N ILE A 6 0.74 21.63 -4.59
CA ILE A 6 0.14 20.50 -5.32
C ILE A 6 -0.54 21.06 -6.59
N PRO A 7 -0.33 20.48 -7.78
CA PRO A 7 -1.03 20.92 -8.99
C PRO A 7 -2.56 20.85 -8.83
N ASP A 8 -3.28 21.81 -9.41
CA ASP A 8 -4.74 21.95 -9.25
C ASP A 8 -5.52 20.67 -9.60
N GLU A 9 -5.10 19.96 -10.66
CA GLU A 9 -5.72 18.69 -11.04
C GLU A 9 -5.61 17.64 -9.93
N LEU A 10 -4.47 17.58 -9.25
CA LEU A 10 -4.23 16.64 -8.17
C LEU A 10 -4.93 17.06 -6.88
N GLN A 11 -5.02 18.37 -6.60
CA GLN A 11 -5.85 18.89 -5.50
C GLN A 11 -7.31 18.44 -5.65
N ASN A 12 -7.88 18.54 -6.86
CA ASN A 12 -9.25 18.11 -7.11
C ASN A 12 -9.46 16.61 -6.86
N LYS A 13 -8.50 15.77 -7.26
CA LYS A 13 -8.54 14.33 -6.99
C LYS A 13 -8.46 14.02 -5.49
N ILE A 14 -7.59 14.71 -4.76
CA ILE A 14 -7.46 14.57 -3.31
C ILE A 14 -8.76 14.99 -2.62
N SER A 15 -9.34 16.13 -2.99
CA SER A 15 -10.60 16.60 -2.42
C SER A 15 -11.75 15.63 -2.66
N ASN A 16 -11.86 15.07 -3.87
CA ASN A 16 -12.88 14.07 -4.18
C ASN A 16 -12.69 12.79 -3.37
N PHE A 17 -11.46 12.31 -3.25
CA PHE A 17 -11.14 11.14 -2.43
C PHE A 17 -11.46 11.39 -0.95
N ALA A 18 -11.02 12.52 -0.41
CA ALA A 18 -11.28 12.90 0.98
C ALA A 18 -12.78 12.99 1.28
N MET A 19 -13.57 13.55 0.35
CA MET A 19 -15.03 13.59 0.47
C MET A 19 -15.65 12.19 0.55
N LEU A 20 -15.18 11.25 -0.29
CA LEU A 20 -15.65 9.85 -0.25
C LEU A 20 -15.27 9.13 1.05
N ALA A 21 -14.12 9.49 1.63
CA ALA A 21 -13.62 8.96 2.89
C ALA A 21 -14.17 9.69 4.13
N CYS A 22 -15.03 10.71 3.96
CA CYS A 22 -15.51 11.59 5.04
C CYS A 22 -14.37 12.28 5.83
N GLN A 23 -13.31 12.70 5.13
CA GLN A 23 -12.11 13.32 5.67
C GLN A 23 -11.88 14.71 5.08
N THR A 24 -11.02 15.52 5.72
CA THR A 24 -10.46 16.69 5.05
C THR A 24 -9.35 16.28 4.06
N PRO A 25 -9.08 17.08 3.01
CA PRO A 25 -7.96 16.83 2.10
C PRO A 25 -6.61 16.63 2.82
N GLU A 26 -6.36 17.40 3.88
CA GLU A 26 -5.12 17.31 4.67
C GLU A 26 -5.03 15.98 5.42
N GLN A 27 -6.13 15.52 6.02
CA GLN A 27 -6.18 14.23 6.72
C GLN A 27 -5.93 13.07 5.76
N ALA A 28 -6.59 13.08 4.60
CA ALA A 28 -6.42 12.06 3.58
C ALA A 28 -4.97 11.99 3.08
N VAL A 29 -4.34 13.14 2.83
CA VAL A 29 -2.93 13.20 2.39
C VAL A 29 -1.99 12.67 3.47
N LEU A 30 -2.21 13.04 4.74
CA LEU A 30 -1.39 12.56 5.86
C LEU A 30 -1.49 11.05 6.00
N GLU A 31 -2.71 10.51 5.99
CA GLU A 31 -2.93 9.06 6.09
C GLU A 31 -2.24 8.30 4.96
N ILE A 32 -2.35 8.77 3.72
CA ILE A 32 -1.68 8.15 2.56
C ILE A 32 -0.15 8.14 2.74
N ILE A 33 0.42 9.23 3.27
CA ILE A 33 1.87 9.33 3.52
C ILE A 33 2.27 8.37 4.63
N GLU A 34 1.54 8.33 5.74
CA GLU A 34 1.79 7.43 6.86
C GLU A 34 1.70 5.96 6.43
N GLU A 35 0.64 5.61 5.71
CA GLU A 35 0.46 4.27 5.14
C GLU A 35 1.63 3.87 4.24
N ARG A 36 2.11 4.78 3.40
CA ARG A 36 3.25 4.52 2.52
C ARG A 36 4.56 4.36 3.30
N MET A 37 4.75 5.12 4.36
CA MET A 37 5.94 5.03 5.22
C MET A 37 5.93 3.74 6.04
N ASN A 38 4.79 3.39 6.62
CA ASN A 38 4.63 2.20 7.47
C ASN A 38 4.76 0.90 6.66
N HIS A 39 4.25 0.88 5.44
CA HIS A 39 4.28 -0.30 4.58
C HIS A 39 5.46 -0.33 3.60
N LYS A 40 6.42 0.60 3.71
CA LYS A 40 7.56 0.68 2.79
C LYS A 40 8.37 -0.63 2.73
N SER A 41 8.57 -1.29 3.87
CA SER A 41 9.26 -2.60 3.94
C SER A 41 8.50 -3.69 3.20
N ALA A 42 7.16 -3.73 3.33
CA ALA A 42 6.32 -4.68 2.63
C ALA A 42 6.34 -4.44 1.11
N TYR A 43 6.34 -3.18 0.66
CA TYR A 43 6.48 -2.85 -0.76
C TYR A 43 7.87 -3.23 -1.31
N GLU A 44 8.95 -2.97 -0.57
CA GLU A 44 10.31 -3.37 -0.93
C GLU A 44 10.48 -4.89 -0.99
N GLU A 45 9.90 -5.62 -0.03
CA GLU A 45 9.87 -7.08 -0.02
C GLU A 45 9.07 -7.63 -1.20
N THR A 46 7.91 -7.06 -1.49
CA THR A 46 7.09 -7.48 -2.64
C THR A 46 7.82 -7.20 -3.96
N GLU A 47 8.50 -6.05 -4.09
CA GLU A 47 9.31 -5.72 -5.26
C GLU A 47 10.50 -6.69 -5.42
N TYR A 48 11.17 -7.04 -4.32
CA TYR A 48 12.23 -8.07 -4.30
C TYR A 48 11.69 -9.45 -4.71
N LEU A 49 10.50 -9.82 -4.25
CA LEU A 49 9.86 -11.08 -4.61
C LEU A 49 9.41 -11.11 -6.08
N MET A 50 9.03 -9.97 -6.66
CA MET A 50 8.65 -9.87 -8.07
C MET A 50 9.83 -9.85 -9.06
N LYS A 51 11.04 -9.48 -8.60
CA LYS A 51 12.24 -9.36 -9.47
C LYS A 51 12.80 -10.68 -10.01
N SER A 52 12.49 -11.82 -9.39
CA SER A 52 13.00 -13.13 -9.81
C SER A 52 11.85 -14.12 -10.05
N GLU A 53 11.90 -14.84 -11.17
CA GLU A 53 10.89 -15.85 -11.53
C GLU A 53 10.71 -16.91 -10.43
N THR A 54 11.79 -17.27 -9.74
CA THR A 54 11.76 -18.22 -8.62
C THR A 54 11.03 -17.65 -7.40
N ASN A 55 11.21 -16.36 -7.11
CA ASN A 55 10.55 -15.71 -5.97
C ASN A 55 9.05 -15.48 -6.26
N ARG A 56 8.70 -15.12 -7.50
CA ARG A 56 7.31 -15.05 -7.95
C ARG A 56 6.59 -16.38 -7.80
N LYS A 57 7.22 -17.49 -8.20
CA LYS A 57 6.65 -18.85 -8.01
C LYS A 57 6.43 -19.21 -6.53
N ARG A 58 7.29 -18.72 -5.63
CA ARG A 58 7.11 -18.90 -4.17
C ARG A 58 5.92 -18.09 -3.64
N LEU A 59 5.78 -16.84 -4.10
CA LEU A 59 4.65 -15.99 -3.75
C LEU A 59 3.32 -16.57 -4.27
N ASP A 60 3.27 -16.99 -5.52
CA ASP A 60 2.07 -17.62 -6.13
C ASP A 60 1.65 -18.87 -5.37
N LYS A 61 2.63 -19.67 -4.92
CA LYS A 61 2.37 -20.84 -4.09
C LYS A 61 1.81 -20.44 -2.72
N ALA A 62 2.41 -19.44 -2.06
CA ALA A 62 1.92 -18.96 -0.76
C ALA A 62 0.48 -18.42 -0.86
N ILE A 63 0.16 -17.66 -1.92
CA ILE A 63 -1.20 -17.17 -2.20
C ILE A 63 -2.17 -18.34 -2.41
N LYS A 64 -1.76 -19.36 -3.18
CA LYS A 64 -2.56 -20.56 -3.43
C LYS A 64 -2.80 -21.35 -2.14
N ASP A 65 -1.80 -21.47 -1.29
CA ASP A 65 -1.89 -22.19 -0.02
C ASP A 65 -2.81 -21.45 0.98
N ILE A 66 -2.78 -20.11 1.00
CA ILE A 66 -3.74 -19.27 1.77
C ILE A 66 -5.17 -19.46 1.25
N ASN A 67 -5.38 -19.38 -0.07
CA ASN A 67 -6.70 -19.53 -0.69
C ASN A 67 -7.31 -20.93 -0.47
N ASN A 68 -6.46 -21.95 -0.29
CA ASN A 68 -6.88 -23.31 0.01
C ASN A 68 -7.04 -23.57 1.52
N GLY A 69 -6.83 -22.57 2.39
CA GLY A 69 -6.94 -22.71 3.84
C GLY A 69 -5.81 -23.51 4.49
N ILE A 70 -4.67 -23.67 3.80
CA ILE A 70 -3.50 -24.47 4.24
C ILE A 70 -2.45 -23.57 4.94
N GLY A 71 -2.72 -22.27 5.06
CA GLY A 71 -1.81 -21.30 5.66
C GLY A 71 -1.58 -21.54 7.17
N ASN A 72 -0.50 -22.24 7.51
CA ASN A 72 0.09 -22.15 8.85
C ASN A 72 0.70 -20.75 8.99
N ILE A 73 0.03 -19.88 9.76
CA ILE A 73 0.65 -18.67 10.29
C ILE A 73 1.72 -19.13 11.28
N ILE A 74 2.98 -19.25 10.83
CA ILE A 74 4.11 -19.29 11.76
C ILE A 74 4.33 -17.84 12.18
N ILE A 75 3.72 -17.47 13.32
CA ILE A 75 4.13 -16.27 14.06
C ILE A 75 5.48 -16.64 14.68
N ALA A 76 6.57 -16.18 14.05
CA ALA A 76 7.90 -16.17 14.66
C ALA A 76 8.05 -14.92 15.52
#